data_AF-A0A7J3SBP9-F1
#
_entry.id   AF-A0A7J3SBP9-F1
#
_cell.length_a   1.000
_cell.length_b   1.000
_cell.length_c   1.000
_cell.angle_alpha   90.00
_cell.angle_beta   90.00
_cell.angle_gamma   90.00
#
_symmetry.space_group_name_H-M   'P 1'
#
loop_
_entity.id
_entity.type
_entity.pdbx_description
1 polymer ?
#
loop_
_entity_poly.entity_id
_entity_poly.type
_entity_poly.pdbx_seq_one_letter_code
_entity_poly.pdbx_strand_id
1 'polypeptide(L)'
;MINAKILDNAMNILKEFPLCDHCFGRLFARLGKGVDNAERGYSIKLLLTMTSHLMLKDDESKDLAIDNLKVLASNGFFKPAQDLLKHIGCDFQNVKECFICKNIFENLDEYVKRILPILNEYDFNTFLIGTKIPADFLEREDVVRSHLGIDAGESLKSELNRLIGKKLQIIIGKKASFDDPDIVIIVDIENFNISINPKPIFIYGRYKKLVRGIPQTTWFCSNCWGKGCPQCNYTGKRYSTSISELIVGPILNATNGVEGIFHGAGREDVDTLTLGNGRPFIVEIKDPKRRNVDLAYLEKAINDNAKGMIEVKLIRFSNRKEVRKLKTSSAFSKKVYQALIEVDGELDENSLKKLEEYFSNIEIRQYTPLRVLHRRANKIRVKKVYSVKTELIDSRRFKATIECQGGLYVKELISGDNNRTMPNFSQILQLKAKCVELSIIFVSEEI
;
A
#
# COMPACT_ATOMS: atom_id res chain seq x y z
N MET A 1 35.74 6.96 39.08
CA MET A 1 34.54 7.71 39.47
C MET A 1 33.41 7.33 38.53
N ILE A 2 32.55 6.40 38.93
CA ILE A 2 31.28 6.14 38.24
C ILE A 2 30.47 7.44 38.35
N ASN A 3 29.86 7.90 37.26
CA ASN A 3 29.13 9.16 37.24
C ASN A 3 27.92 9.10 38.19
N ALA A 4 28.10 9.60 39.42
CA ALA A 4 27.12 9.54 40.53
C ALA A 4 25.72 10.00 40.10
N LYS A 5 25.67 10.96 39.17
CA LYS A 5 24.45 11.54 38.61
C LYS A 5 23.47 10.52 37.99
N ILE A 6 23.95 9.40 37.42
CA ILE A 6 23.05 8.39 36.84
C ILE A 6 22.37 7.57 37.93
N LEU A 7 23.14 7.15 38.95
CA LEU A 7 22.62 6.34 40.05
C LEU A 7 21.73 7.17 40.99
N ASP A 8 22.08 8.43 41.22
CA ASP A 8 21.25 9.35 42.00
C ASP A 8 19.91 9.59 41.31
N ASN A 9 19.92 9.88 40.00
CA ASN A 9 18.69 10.02 39.21
C ASN A 9 17.87 8.72 39.23
N ALA A 10 18.54 7.57 39.05
CA ALA A 10 17.91 6.26 39.08
C ALA A 10 17.21 5.98 40.42
N MET A 11 17.83 6.32 41.55
CA MET A 11 17.23 6.17 42.87
C MET A 11 16.06 7.16 43.08
N ASN A 12 16.21 8.42 42.65
CA ASN A 12 15.14 9.43 42.77
C ASN A 12 13.88 9.03 42.00
N ILE A 13 14.02 8.44 40.80
CA ILE A 13 12.86 7.87 40.06
C ILE A 13 12.12 6.87 40.93
N LEU A 14 12.85 5.90 41.48
CA LEU A 14 12.24 4.79 42.20
C LEU A 14 11.64 5.25 43.53
N LYS A 15 12.11 6.35 44.13
CA LYS A 15 11.47 6.94 45.31
C LYS A 15 10.05 7.43 45.01
N GLU A 16 9.80 7.93 43.81
CA GLU A 16 8.50 8.49 43.44
C GLU A 16 7.59 7.49 42.72
N PHE A 17 8.16 6.64 41.86
CA PHE A 17 7.39 5.79 40.96
C PHE A 17 7.76 4.32 41.10
N PRO A 18 6.78 3.42 41.31
CA PRO A 18 7.01 1.99 41.21
C PRO A 18 7.20 1.57 39.74
N LEU A 19 8.39 1.09 39.38
CA LEU A 19 8.73 0.73 38.00
C LEU A 19 9.37 -0.66 37.89
N CYS A 20 8.78 -1.51 37.04
CA CYS A 20 9.38 -2.79 36.67
C CYS A 20 10.66 -2.61 35.85
N ASP A 21 11.43 -3.69 35.67
CA ASP A 21 12.75 -3.63 35.00
C ASP A 21 12.67 -3.09 33.56
N HIS A 22 11.67 -3.48 32.78
CA HIS A 22 11.47 -2.95 31.42
C HIS A 22 11.20 -1.44 31.40
N CYS A 23 10.29 -0.97 32.27
CA CYS A 23 9.90 0.44 32.35
C CYS A 23 10.98 1.31 32.95
N PHE A 24 11.77 0.78 33.87
CA PHE A 24 12.90 1.50 34.43
C PHE A 24 14.08 1.55 33.45
N GLY A 25 14.47 0.41 32.89
CA GLY A 25 15.62 0.32 32.01
C GLY A 25 15.45 1.06 30.68
N ARG A 26 14.22 1.19 30.15
CA ARG A 26 13.96 1.99 28.95
C ARG A 26 14.24 3.48 29.13
N LEU A 27 14.17 4.01 30.36
CA LEU A 27 14.44 5.43 30.63
C LEU A 27 15.91 5.75 30.30
N PHE A 28 16.76 4.72 30.32
CA PHE A 28 18.19 4.78 30.03
C PHE A 28 18.54 4.08 28.70
N ALA A 29 17.58 3.85 27.81
CA ALA A 29 17.77 3.05 26.59
C ALA A 29 18.85 3.56 25.63
N ARG A 30 19.10 4.87 25.61
CA ARG A 30 20.18 5.48 24.80
C ARG A 30 21.58 5.31 25.41
N LEU A 31 21.69 4.82 26.65
CA LEU A 31 22.95 4.55 27.32
C LEU A 31 23.33 3.07 27.16
N GLY A 32 24.35 2.82 26.34
CA GLY A 32 24.80 1.48 25.98
C GLY A 32 23.92 0.81 24.91
N LYS A 33 24.55 0.14 23.95
CA LYS A 33 23.88 -0.57 22.84
C LYS A 33 23.93 -2.08 23.06
N GLY A 34 22.95 -2.81 22.53
CA GLY A 34 22.93 -4.28 22.53
C GLY A 34 22.40 -4.94 23.80
N VAL A 35 21.96 -4.16 24.79
CA VAL A 35 21.42 -4.65 26.07
C VAL A 35 19.90 -4.52 26.06
N ASP A 36 19.19 -5.53 26.56
CA ASP A 36 17.74 -5.49 26.72
C ASP A 36 17.33 -4.49 27.83
N ASN A 37 16.17 -3.84 27.70
CA ASN A 37 15.73 -2.88 28.71
C ASN A 37 15.45 -3.55 30.06
N ALA A 38 14.96 -4.79 30.11
CA ALA A 38 14.83 -5.51 31.37
C ALA A 38 16.19 -5.75 32.03
N GLU A 39 17.17 -6.21 31.27
CA GLU A 39 18.53 -6.45 31.77
C GLU A 39 19.19 -5.15 32.25
N ARG A 40 18.98 -4.04 31.52
CA ARG A 40 19.47 -2.71 31.93
C ARG A 40 18.82 -2.28 33.25
N GLY A 41 17.49 -2.40 33.36
CA GLY A 41 16.77 -2.05 34.57
C GLY A 41 17.22 -2.88 35.78
N TYR A 42 17.32 -4.19 35.59
CA TYR A 42 17.83 -5.13 36.59
C TYR A 42 19.24 -4.75 37.04
N SER A 43 20.14 -4.48 36.10
CA SER A 43 21.55 -4.17 36.39
C SER A 43 21.71 -2.89 37.21
N ILE A 44 20.94 -1.84 36.89
CA ILE A 44 20.96 -0.59 37.66
C ILE A 44 20.44 -0.83 39.08
N LYS A 45 19.33 -1.57 39.23
CA LYS A 45 18.75 -1.89 40.55
C LYS A 45 19.68 -2.77 41.39
N LEU A 46 20.38 -3.71 40.75
CA LEU A 46 21.40 -4.53 41.41
C LEU A 46 22.53 -3.67 41.95
N LEU A 47 23.06 -2.75 41.14
CA LEU A 47 24.13 -1.85 41.56
C LEU A 47 23.69 -0.93 42.71
N LEU A 48 22.48 -0.36 42.65
CA LEU A 48 21.91 0.43 43.73
C LEU A 48 21.74 -0.38 45.02
N THR A 49 21.33 -1.65 44.91
CA THR A 49 21.21 -2.58 46.05
C THR A 49 22.57 -2.85 46.68
N MET A 50 23.59 -3.15 45.86
CA MET A 50 24.96 -3.40 46.34
C MET A 50 25.55 -2.16 47.02
N THR A 51 25.32 -0.98 46.45
CA THR A 51 25.80 0.29 47.01
C THR A 51 25.13 0.57 48.36
N SER A 52 23.81 0.39 48.44
CA SER A 52 23.06 0.54 49.69
C SER A 52 23.51 -0.48 50.73
N HIS A 53 23.80 -1.72 50.34
CA HIS A 53 24.31 -2.73 51.26
C HIS A 53 25.69 -2.37 51.84
N LEU A 54 26.59 -1.78 51.03
CA LEU A 54 27.89 -1.31 51.53
C LEU A 54 27.76 -0.21 52.57
N MET A 55 26.78 0.70 52.39
CA MET A 55 26.48 1.79 53.31
C MET A 55 25.95 1.32 54.68
N LEU A 56 25.43 0.09 54.79
CA LEU A 56 24.97 -0.45 56.08
C LEU A 56 26.10 -0.64 57.11
N LYS A 57 27.36 -0.65 56.66
CA LYS A 57 28.54 -0.80 57.54
C LYS A 57 28.98 0.52 58.17
N ASP A 58 28.42 1.63 57.73
CA ASP A 58 28.73 2.97 58.17
C ASP A 58 27.54 3.54 58.95
N ASP A 59 27.75 3.83 60.24
CA ASP A 59 26.66 4.20 61.14
C ASP A 59 25.98 5.52 60.74
N GLU A 60 26.68 6.43 60.07
CA GLU A 60 26.11 7.71 59.60
C GLU A 60 25.17 7.54 58.39
N SER A 61 25.38 6.52 57.56
CA SER A 61 24.60 6.31 56.32
C SER A 61 23.64 5.12 56.37
N LYS A 62 23.57 4.43 57.52
CA LYS A 62 22.76 3.23 57.74
C LYS A 62 21.26 3.44 57.52
N ASP A 63 20.69 4.53 58.02
CA ASP A 63 19.25 4.79 57.87
C ASP A 63 18.88 5.04 56.41
N LEU A 64 19.69 5.87 55.73
CA LEU A 64 19.54 6.14 54.30
C LEU A 64 19.69 4.85 53.46
N ALA A 65 20.60 3.96 53.85
CA ALA A 65 20.79 2.68 53.20
C ALA A 65 19.56 1.77 53.33
N ILE A 66 18.96 1.70 54.52
CA ILE A 66 17.73 0.94 54.77
C ILE A 66 16.57 1.52 53.94
N ASP A 67 16.42 2.84 53.89
CA ASP A 67 15.37 3.50 53.11
C ASP A 67 15.52 3.26 51.61
N ASN A 68 16.74 3.37 51.08
CA ASN A 68 17.04 3.04 49.68
C ASN A 68 16.71 1.57 49.36
N LEU A 69 17.05 0.64 50.27
CA LEU A 69 16.71 -0.78 50.10
C LEU A 69 15.20 -1.00 50.12
N LYS A 70 14.45 -0.33 51.01
CA LYS A 70 12.98 -0.40 51.06
C LYS A 70 12.37 0.07 49.74
N VAL A 71 12.86 1.18 49.18
CA VAL A 71 12.43 1.71 47.87
C VAL A 71 12.72 0.72 46.74
N LEU A 72 13.92 0.13 46.70
CA LEU A 72 14.28 -0.89 45.70
C LEU A 72 13.41 -2.15 45.82
N ALA A 73 13.09 -2.56 47.05
CA ALA A 73 12.25 -3.71 47.35
C ALA A 73 10.77 -3.49 46.96
N SER A 74 10.24 -2.29 47.24
CA SER A 74 8.86 -1.91 46.96
C SER A 74 8.70 -1.41 45.52
N ASN A 75 9.10 -0.17 45.25
CA ASN A 75 8.93 0.52 43.98
C ASN A 75 9.84 -0.04 42.89
N GLY A 76 11.00 -0.58 43.26
CA GLY A 76 11.87 -1.28 42.32
C GLY A 76 11.42 -2.70 41.98
N PHE A 77 10.45 -3.28 42.70
CA PHE A 77 10.08 -4.70 42.59
C PHE A 77 11.29 -5.65 42.66
N PHE A 78 12.37 -5.23 43.32
CA PHE A 78 13.67 -5.87 43.14
C PHE A 78 13.92 -6.96 44.18
N LYS A 79 13.80 -8.21 43.74
CA LYS A 79 13.90 -9.41 44.60
C LYS A 79 15.17 -9.45 45.48
N PRO A 80 16.39 -9.16 44.99
CA PRO A 80 17.57 -9.14 45.85
C PRO A 80 17.51 -8.13 47.01
N ALA A 81 16.89 -6.96 46.81
CA ALA A 81 16.69 -5.98 47.89
C ALA A 81 15.66 -6.48 48.92
N GLN A 82 14.59 -7.13 48.45
CA GLN A 82 13.58 -7.76 49.32
C GLN A 82 14.19 -8.84 50.21
N ASP A 83 15.03 -9.70 49.64
CA ASP A 83 15.66 -10.79 50.38
C ASP A 83 16.70 -10.27 51.38
N LEU A 84 17.45 -9.22 51.02
CA LEU A 84 18.37 -8.55 51.94
C LEU A 84 17.64 -7.90 53.13
N LEU A 85 16.55 -7.18 52.89
CA LEU A 85 15.75 -6.56 53.96
C LEU A 85 15.21 -7.60 54.95
N LYS A 86 14.72 -8.73 54.43
CA LYS A 86 14.27 -9.85 55.28
C LYS A 86 15.39 -10.40 56.15
N HIS A 87 16.59 -10.55 55.58
CA HIS A 87 17.76 -11.04 56.32
C HIS A 87 18.15 -10.09 57.46
N ILE A 88 18.02 -8.77 57.26
CA ILE A 88 18.32 -7.76 58.30
C ILE A 88 17.10 -7.42 59.19
N GLY A 89 16.01 -8.19 59.09
CA GLY A 89 14.82 -8.04 59.93
C GLY A 89 14.02 -6.76 59.69
N CYS A 90 14.08 -6.20 58.48
CA CYS A 90 13.36 -4.98 58.11
C CYS A 90 12.16 -5.29 57.21
N ASP A 91 11.00 -4.72 57.56
CA ASP A 91 9.80 -4.79 56.73
C ASP A 91 9.80 -3.73 55.62
N PHE A 92 9.05 -4.00 54.57
CA PHE A 92 8.82 -3.09 53.45
C PHE A 92 7.42 -3.25 52.87
N GLN A 93 6.94 -2.21 52.18
CA GLN A 93 5.63 -2.22 51.53
C GLN A 93 5.66 -3.02 50.23
N ASN A 94 4.70 -3.93 50.05
CA ASN A 94 4.52 -4.64 48.78
C ASN A 94 3.68 -3.81 47.81
N VAL A 95 4.34 -3.21 46.83
CA VAL A 95 3.67 -2.66 45.64
C VAL A 95 3.48 -3.80 44.64
N LYS A 96 2.31 -3.85 43.98
CA LYS A 96 1.94 -4.96 43.09
C LYS A 96 2.03 -4.63 41.61
N GLU A 97 2.03 -3.35 41.25
CA GLU A 97 1.82 -2.93 39.87
C GLU A 97 2.76 -1.81 39.45
N CYS A 98 3.40 -1.98 38.30
CA CYS A 98 4.22 -0.95 37.67
C CYS A 98 3.37 0.27 37.28
N PHE A 99 3.80 1.45 37.71
CA PHE A 99 3.12 2.73 37.47
C PHE A 99 2.84 3.00 35.99
N ILE A 100 3.82 2.71 35.11
CA ILE A 100 3.71 2.96 33.67
C ILE A 100 2.92 1.85 32.98
N CYS A 101 3.37 0.60 33.12
CA CYS A 101 2.94 -0.48 32.23
C CYS A 101 1.96 -1.46 32.83
N LYS A 102 1.55 -1.30 34.09
CA LYS A 102 0.52 -2.14 34.69
C LYS A 102 0.78 -3.64 34.52
N ASN A 103 2.06 -4.02 34.62
CA ASN A 103 2.58 -5.38 34.43
C ASN A 103 2.28 -6.05 33.08
N ILE A 104 1.99 -5.28 32.03
CA ILE A 104 1.67 -5.80 30.69
C ILE A 104 2.71 -6.76 30.09
N PHE A 105 3.97 -6.64 30.50
CA PHE A 105 5.06 -7.51 30.01
C PHE A 105 4.87 -8.98 30.43
N GLU A 106 4.07 -9.25 31.46
CA GLU A 106 3.73 -10.61 31.87
C GLU A 106 2.80 -11.30 30.84
N ASN A 107 2.06 -10.51 30.06
CA ASN A 107 1.10 -11.01 29.06
C ASN A 107 1.70 -11.25 27.67
N LEU A 108 3.02 -11.07 27.49
CA LEU A 108 3.67 -11.20 26.17
C LEU A 108 3.40 -12.55 25.49
N ASP A 109 3.43 -13.64 26.26
CA ASP A 109 3.22 -14.98 25.72
C ASP A 109 1.77 -15.21 25.29
N GLU A 110 0.80 -14.55 25.95
CA GLU A 110 -0.62 -14.62 25.56
C GLU A 110 -0.86 -13.90 24.22
N TYR A 111 -0.26 -12.72 24.02
CA TYR A 111 -0.33 -12.03 22.73
C TYR A 111 0.27 -12.88 21.61
N VAL A 112 1.44 -13.50 21.84
CA VAL A 112 2.09 -14.38 20.87
C VAL A 112 1.20 -15.59 20.55
N LYS A 113 0.63 -16.26 21.56
CA LYS A 113 -0.29 -17.40 21.37
C LYS A 113 -1.50 -17.06 20.53
N ARG A 114 -2.06 -15.86 20.68
CA ARG A 114 -3.20 -15.38 19.86
C ARG A 114 -2.83 -15.04 18.42
N ILE A 115 -1.61 -14.55 18.20
CA ILE A 115 -1.12 -14.16 16.87
C ILE A 115 -0.89 -15.39 15.98
N LEU A 116 -0.25 -16.43 16.51
CA LEU A 116 0.18 -17.62 15.75
C LEU A 116 -0.92 -18.29 14.89
N PRO A 117 -2.12 -18.63 15.42
CA PRO A 117 -3.15 -19.29 14.62
C PRO A 117 -3.63 -18.42 13.45
N ILE A 118 -3.71 -17.10 13.64
CA ILE A 118 -4.13 -16.15 12.59
C ILE A 118 -3.07 -16.10 11.48
N LEU A 119 -1.79 -16.12 11.84
CA LEU A 119 -0.68 -16.07 10.87
C LEU A 119 -0.64 -17.29 9.94
N ASN A 120 -1.16 -18.45 10.36
CA ASN A 120 -1.22 -19.65 9.53
C ASN A 120 -2.13 -19.48 8.29
N GLU A 121 -3.02 -18.51 8.29
CA GLU A 121 -3.87 -18.19 7.14
C GLU A 121 -3.14 -17.38 6.05
N TYR A 122 -1.93 -16.89 6.31
CA TYR A 122 -1.21 -15.98 5.42
C TYR A 122 0.13 -16.55 4.97
N ASP A 123 0.44 -16.38 3.69
CA ASP A 123 1.79 -16.57 3.16
C ASP A 123 2.60 -15.31 3.43
N PHE A 124 3.74 -15.39 4.11
CA PHE A 124 4.63 -14.25 4.31
C PHE A 124 6.10 -14.60 4.53
N ASN A 125 6.98 -13.66 4.19
CA ASN A 125 8.42 -13.77 4.42
C ASN A 125 8.90 -12.75 5.45
N THR A 126 8.31 -11.56 5.45
CA THR A 126 8.60 -10.50 6.41
C THR A 126 7.35 -10.04 7.15
N PHE A 127 7.55 -9.55 8.37
CA PHE A 127 6.48 -9.00 9.19
C PHE A 127 6.95 -7.78 9.98
N LEU A 128 6.00 -7.02 10.52
CA LEU A 128 6.24 -5.94 11.47
C LEU A 128 5.20 -5.98 12.58
N ILE A 129 5.61 -5.76 13.83
CA ILE A 129 4.69 -5.60 14.95
C ILE A 129 4.40 -4.12 15.17
N GLY A 130 3.12 -3.79 15.25
CA GLY A 130 2.62 -2.56 15.81
C GLY A 130 1.74 -2.85 17.03
N THR A 131 1.73 -1.93 17.98
CA THR A 131 0.86 -2.00 19.16
C THR A 131 0.00 -0.75 19.22
N LYS A 132 -1.26 -0.92 19.61
CA LYS A 132 -2.15 0.16 19.99
C LYS A 132 -2.13 0.24 21.51
N ILE A 133 -1.51 1.30 22.01
CA ILE A 133 -1.33 1.57 23.44
C ILE A 133 -2.48 2.47 23.92
N PRO A 134 -3.12 2.16 25.06
CA PRO A 134 -4.17 3.04 25.61
C PRO A 134 -3.60 4.38 26.07
N ALA A 135 -4.42 5.43 26.05
CA ALA A 135 -3.96 6.79 26.33
C ALA A 135 -3.39 6.94 27.75
N ASP A 136 -3.98 6.26 28.75
CA ASP A 136 -3.52 6.34 30.15
C ASP A 136 -2.08 5.83 30.32
N PHE A 137 -1.64 4.85 29.54
CA PHE A 137 -0.26 4.37 29.57
C PHE A 137 0.73 5.41 29.01
N LEU A 138 0.32 6.15 27.97
CA LEU A 138 1.14 7.20 27.38
C LEU A 138 1.27 8.38 28.34
N GLU A 139 0.16 8.79 28.97
CA GLU A 139 0.16 9.85 29.98
C GLU A 139 1.06 9.50 31.18
N ARG A 140 1.00 8.25 31.67
CA ARG A 140 1.89 7.75 32.74
C ARG A 140 3.36 7.76 32.33
N GLU A 141 3.68 7.37 31.10
CA GLU A 141 5.04 7.42 30.57
C GLU A 141 5.56 8.87 30.50
N ASP A 142 4.73 9.80 30.06
CA ASP A 142 5.09 11.23 29.96
C ASP A 142 5.32 11.86 31.35
N VAL A 143 4.48 11.55 32.34
CA VAL A 143 4.68 12.01 33.74
C VAL A 143 6.07 11.63 34.24
N VAL A 144 6.48 10.37 34.06
CA VAL A 144 7.79 9.89 34.53
C VAL A 144 8.95 10.54 33.76
N ARG A 145 8.79 10.77 32.46
CA ARG A 145 9.84 11.42 31.63
C ARG A 145 10.03 12.89 31.97
N SER A 146 8.93 13.63 32.16
CA SER A 146 8.95 15.05 32.50
C SER A 146 9.59 15.32 33.85
N HIS A 147 9.40 14.41 34.82
CA HIS A 147 9.91 14.58 36.18
C HIS A 147 11.44 14.77 36.25
N LEU A 148 12.20 14.27 35.27
CA LEU A 148 13.68 14.25 35.33
C LEU A 148 14.38 14.83 34.12
N GLY A 149 13.65 15.45 33.19
CA GLY A 149 14.20 15.94 31.94
C GLY A 149 14.91 14.84 31.13
N ILE A 150 14.45 13.59 31.25
CA ILE A 150 15.06 12.44 30.57
C ILE A 150 14.58 12.43 29.12
N ASP A 151 15.41 12.96 28.23
CA ASP A 151 15.20 12.92 26.76
C ASP A 151 15.72 11.61 26.12
N ALA A 152 16.17 10.66 26.95
CA ALA A 152 17.01 9.54 26.53
C ALA A 152 16.28 8.18 26.39
N GLY A 153 14.95 8.12 26.56
CA GLY A 153 14.22 6.87 26.74
C GLY A 153 13.59 6.26 25.48
N GLU A 154 13.49 4.93 25.44
CA GLU A 154 12.63 4.20 24.49
C GLU A 154 11.16 4.25 24.94
N SER A 155 10.20 4.28 24.01
CA SER A 155 8.77 4.28 24.35
C SER A 155 8.22 2.90 24.66
N LEU A 156 7.15 2.85 25.46
CA LEU A 156 6.41 1.61 25.77
C LEU A 156 6.00 0.85 24.52
N LYS A 157 5.50 1.58 23.53
CA LYS A 157 5.11 1.06 22.23
C LYS A 157 6.26 0.33 21.53
N SER A 158 7.44 0.96 21.48
CA SER A 158 8.61 0.40 20.78
C SER A 158 9.13 -0.84 21.49
N GLU A 159 9.19 -0.81 22.82
CA GLU A 159 9.61 -1.94 23.63
C GLU A 159 8.68 -3.15 23.44
N LEU A 160 7.36 -2.94 23.51
CA LEU A 160 6.39 -4.01 23.28
C LEU A 160 6.50 -4.60 21.87
N ASN A 161 6.59 -3.74 20.85
CA ASN A 161 6.77 -4.19 19.46
C ASN A 161 8.03 -5.06 19.31
N ARG A 162 9.14 -4.63 19.93
CA ARG A 162 10.43 -5.32 19.89
C ARG A 162 10.37 -6.68 20.59
N LEU A 163 9.78 -6.75 21.78
CA LEU A 163 9.69 -7.99 22.56
C LEU A 163 8.75 -9.02 21.90
N ILE A 164 7.55 -8.60 21.49
CA ILE A 164 6.60 -9.46 20.77
C ILE A 164 7.23 -9.91 19.45
N GLY A 165 7.86 -8.99 18.72
CA GLY A 165 8.53 -9.28 17.44
C GLY A 165 9.65 -10.31 17.58
N LYS A 166 10.53 -10.17 18.58
CA LYS A 166 11.60 -11.14 18.87
C LYS A 166 11.05 -12.53 19.19
N LYS A 167 10.04 -12.61 20.07
CA LYS A 167 9.40 -13.89 20.43
C LYS A 167 8.79 -14.56 19.20
N LEU A 168 8.04 -13.82 18.38
CA LEU A 168 7.48 -14.35 17.14
C LEU A 168 8.57 -14.79 16.17
N GLN A 169 9.60 -13.97 15.93
CA GLN A 169 10.70 -14.29 15.02
C GLN A 169 11.37 -15.63 15.35
N ILE A 170 11.58 -15.93 16.63
CA ILE A 170 12.15 -17.20 17.09
C ILE A 170 11.22 -18.38 16.74
N ILE A 171 9.91 -18.21 16.95
CA ILE A 171 8.91 -19.27 16.74
C ILE A 171 8.66 -19.53 15.25
N ILE A 172 8.49 -18.49 14.44
CA ILE A 172 8.07 -18.62 13.04
C ILE A 172 9.24 -18.64 12.04
N GLY A 173 10.45 -18.27 12.46
CA GLY A 173 11.65 -18.24 11.61
C GLY A 173 11.62 -17.19 10.49
N LYS A 174 10.70 -16.22 10.54
CA LYS A 174 10.55 -15.13 9.55
C LYS A 174 11.27 -13.86 10.03
N LYS A 175 11.63 -12.98 9.10
CA LYS A 175 12.39 -11.77 9.43
C LYS A 175 11.46 -10.58 9.72
N ALA A 176 11.78 -9.79 10.75
CA ALA A 176 11.13 -8.50 10.93
C ALA A 176 11.65 -7.50 9.88
N SER A 177 10.76 -6.70 9.28
CA SER A 177 11.09 -5.66 8.29
C SER A 177 10.36 -4.37 8.66
N PHE A 178 11.11 -3.29 8.90
CA PHE A 178 10.55 -1.99 9.28
C PHE A 178 10.14 -1.16 8.07
N ASP A 179 10.86 -1.29 6.97
CA ASP A 179 10.65 -0.48 5.76
C ASP A 179 9.63 -1.11 4.81
N ASP A 180 9.70 -2.44 4.66
CA ASP A 180 8.88 -3.17 3.70
C ASP A 180 8.40 -4.52 4.27
N PRO A 181 7.51 -4.50 5.28
CA PRO A 181 6.91 -5.71 5.79
C PRO A 181 5.83 -6.22 4.83
N ASP A 182 5.80 -7.53 4.63
CA ASP A 182 4.72 -8.12 3.87
C ASP A 182 3.41 -8.20 4.68
N ILE A 183 3.49 -8.28 6.02
CA ILE A 183 2.35 -8.17 6.93
C ILE A 183 2.69 -7.24 8.10
N VAL A 184 1.74 -6.40 8.48
CA VAL A 184 1.80 -5.65 9.75
C VAL A 184 0.80 -6.29 10.70
N ILE A 185 1.28 -6.68 11.88
CA ILE A 185 0.49 -7.30 12.93
C ILE A 185 0.25 -6.22 13.99
N ILE A 186 -1.01 -5.81 14.16
CA ILE A 186 -1.40 -4.80 15.13
C ILE A 186 -2.00 -5.50 16.34
N VAL A 187 -1.36 -5.33 17.50
CA VAL A 187 -1.81 -5.85 18.79
C VAL A 187 -2.50 -4.73 19.56
N ASP A 188 -3.81 -4.85 19.80
CA ASP A 188 -4.54 -3.99 20.71
C ASP A 188 -4.29 -4.47 22.14
N ILE A 189 -3.56 -3.65 22.89
CA ILE A 189 -3.13 -3.97 24.25
C ILE A 189 -4.31 -4.05 25.22
N GLU A 190 -5.30 -3.17 25.06
CA GLU A 190 -6.45 -3.05 25.96
C GLU A 190 -7.42 -4.21 25.78
N ASN A 191 -7.76 -4.49 24.52
CA ASN A 191 -8.83 -5.41 24.17
C ASN A 191 -8.32 -6.81 23.84
N PHE A 192 -6.99 -7.02 23.84
CA PHE A 192 -6.36 -8.27 23.43
C PHE A 192 -6.77 -8.75 22.02
N ASN A 193 -7.07 -7.78 21.14
CA ASN A 193 -7.45 -8.03 19.75
C ASN A 193 -6.24 -7.96 18.83
N ILE A 194 -6.19 -8.86 17.85
CA ILE A 194 -5.13 -8.93 16.85
C ILE A 194 -5.70 -8.60 15.48
N SER A 195 -5.11 -7.62 14.81
CA SER A 195 -5.43 -7.27 13.43
C SER A 195 -4.22 -7.56 12.53
N ILE A 196 -4.46 -8.21 11.39
CA ILE A 196 -3.42 -8.49 10.39
C ILE A 196 -3.68 -7.63 9.16
N ASN A 197 -2.68 -6.83 8.80
CA ASN A 197 -2.72 -5.93 7.67
C ASN A 197 -1.67 -6.41 6.64
N PRO A 198 -2.03 -7.34 5.74
CA PRO A 198 -1.13 -7.78 4.70
C PRO A 198 -0.93 -6.68 3.65
N LYS A 199 0.30 -6.58 3.15
CA LYS A 199 0.67 -5.61 2.12
C LYS A 199 -0.01 -5.99 0.79
N PRO A 200 -0.61 -5.03 0.06
CA PRO A 200 -1.19 -5.29 -1.25
C PRO A 200 -0.17 -5.80 -2.26
N ILE A 201 -0.61 -6.73 -3.12
CA ILE A 201 0.18 -7.23 -4.26
C ILE A 201 -0.17 -6.42 -5.50
N PHE A 202 0.84 -6.15 -6.33
CA PHE A 202 0.64 -5.51 -7.61
C PHE A 202 1.23 -6.39 -8.71
N ILE A 203 0.47 -6.67 -9.76
CA ILE A 203 0.92 -7.47 -10.91
C ILE A 203 0.79 -6.63 -12.16
N TYR A 204 1.89 -6.45 -12.87
CA TYR A 204 1.95 -5.72 -14.13
C TYR A 204 1.85 -6.69 -15.31
N GLY A 205 1.09 -6.28 -16.33
CA GLY A 205 0.92 -7.04 -17.55
C GLY A 205 0.43 -6.17 -18.70
N ARG A 206 0.17 -6.82 -19.83
CA ARG A 206 -0.43 -6.21 -21.02
C ARG A 206 -1.58 -7.06 -21.52
N TYR A 207 -2.65 -6.42 -21.98
CA TYR A 207 -3.77 -7.13 -22.58
C TYR A 207 -4.01 -6.66 -24.02
N LYS A 208 -4.40 -7.61 -24.87
CA LYS A 208 -5.08 -7.35 -26.13
C LYS A 208 -6.58 -7.56 -25.92
N LYS A 209 -7.38 -6.72 -26.56
CA LYS A 209 -8.83 -6.84 -26.65
C LYS A 209 -9.18 -7.23 -28.07
N LEU A 210 -9.65 -8.46 -28.24
CA LEU A 210 -9.84 -9.11 -29.53
C LEU A 210 -11.28 -9.01 -30.04
N VAL A 211 -12.23 -8.62 -29.18
CA VAL A 211 -13.63 -8.43 -29.53
C VAL A 211 -14.12 -7.01 -29.24
N ARG A 212 -15.04 -6.50 -30.07
CA ARG A 212 -15.81 -5.28 -29.79
C ARG A 212 -16.98 -5.63 -28.86
N GLY A 213 -17.55 -4.65 -28.16
CA GLY A 213 -18.76 -4.85 -27.34
C GLY A 213 -18.50 -5.09 -25.85
N ILE A 214 -17.25 -5.17 -25.39
CA ILE A 214 -16.91 -5.21 -23.96
C ILE A 214 -16.20 -3.94 -23.49
N PRO A 215 -16.54 -3.38 -22.32
CA PRO A 215 -15.83 -2.25 -21.72
C PRO A 215 -14.53 -2.69 -21.05
N GLN A 216 -13.62 -1.73 -20.85
CA GLN A 216 -12.39 -1.95 -20.08
C GLN A 216 -12.66 -2.26 -18.60
N THR A 217 -13.58 -1.53 -17.99
CA THR A 217 -13.99 -1.69 -16.59
C THR A 217 -15.47 -2.02 -16.51
N THR A 218 -15.89 -2.68 -15.43
CA THR A 218 -17.30 -2.99 -15.16
C THR A 218 -18.16 -1.75 -15.23
N TRP A 219 -19.28 -1.84 -15.96
CA TRP A 219 -20.31 -0.81 -16.01
C TRP A 219 -21.56 -1.35 -15.32
N PHE A 220 -21.86 -0.80 -14.15
CA PHE A 220 -23.06 -1.15 -13.40
C PHE A 220 -24.32 -0.68 -14.13
N CYS A 221 -25.42 -1.41 -13.93
CA CYS A 221 -26.74 -1.00 -14.37
C CYS A 221 -27.09 0.36 -13.74
N SER A 222 -27.50 1.33 -14.56
CA SER A 222 -27.84 2.68 -14.12
C SER A 222 -29.06 2.73 -13.20
N ASN A 223 -29.91 1.70 -13.21
CA ASN A 223 -31.11 1.62 -12.39
C ASN A 223 -30.81 1.04 -10.99
N CYS A 224 -30.10 -0.08 -10.91
CA CYS A 224 -29.91 -0.81 -9.65
C CYS A 224 -28.50 -0.71 -9.05
N TRP A 225 -27.56 -0.05 -9.73
CA TRP A 225 -26.19 0.18 -9.24
C TRP A 225 -25.48 -1.09 -8.75
N GLY A 226 -25.61 -2.19 -9.51
CA GLY A 226 -24.97 -3.47 -9.18
C GLY A 226 -25.84 -4.47 -8.41
N LYS A 227 -26.99 -4.06 -7.86
CA LYS A 227 -27.85 -4.96 -7.06
C LYS A 227 -28.57 -6.06 -7.86
N GLY A 228 -28.74 -5.87 -9.16
CA GLY A 228 -29.61 -6.68 -10.01
C GLY A 228 -31.04 -6.13 -10.07
N CYS A 229 -31.62 -6.08 -11.27
CA CYS A 229 -33.02 -5.73 -11.52
C CYS A 229 -33.50 -6.31 -12.86
N PRO A 230 -34.83 -6.35 -13.14
CA PRO A 230 -35.36 -6.87 -14.39
C PRO A 230 -34.72 -6.25 -15.65
N GLN A 231 -34.43 -4.95 -15.63
CA GLN A 231 -33.83 -4.24 -16.77
C GLN A 231 -32.44 -4.78 -17.17
N CYS A 232 -31.68 -5.32 -16.23
CA CYS A 232 -30.35 -5.89 -16.49
C CYS A 232 -30.36 -7.42 -16.39
N ASN A 233 -31.54 -8.05 -16.49
CA ASN A 233 -31.71 -9.48 -16.27
C ASN A 233 -31.08 -9.95 -14.96
N TYR A 234 -31.23 -9.15 -13.90
CA TYR A 234 -30.70 -9.39 -12.56
C TYR A 234 -29.18 -9.49 -12.44
N THR A 235 -28.41 -9.18 -13.49
CA THR A 235 -26.94 -9.23 -13.46
C THR A 235 -26.30 -8.08 -12.68
N GLY A 236 -27.04 -6.98 -12.50
CA GLY A 236 -26.52 -5.74 -11.92
C GLY A 236 -25.62 -4.94 -12.86
N LYS A 237 -25.41 -5.41 -14.10
CA LYS A 237 -24.42 -4.86 -15.05
C LYS A 237 -25.09 -4.43 -16.36
N ARG A 238 -24.47 -3.48 -17.06
CA ARG A 238 -24.89 -3.06 -18.40
C ARG A 238 -24.30 -3.92 -19.51
N TYR A 239 -23.12 -4.48 -19.28
CA TYR A 239 -22.43 -5.42 -20.17
C TYR A 239 -22.19 -6.71 -19.40
N SER A 240 -22.19 -7.85 -20.10
CA SER A 240 -22.04 -9.17 -19.50
C SER A 240 -20.72 -9.34 -18.76
N THR A 241 -19.64 -8.72 -19.26
CA THR A 241 -18.30 -8.76 -18.67
C THR A 241 -17.51 -7.51 -19.04
N SER A 242 -16.28 -7.42 -18.52
CA SER A 242 -15.30 -6.39 -18.84
C SER A 242 -13.89 -6.96 -18.81
N ILE A 243 -12.93 -6.25 -19.43
CA ILE A 243 -11.53 -6.64 -19.42
C ILE A 243 -11.02 -6.77 -17.97
N SER A 244 -11.38 -5.82 -17.10
CA SER A 244 -10.99 -5.88 -15.69
C SER A 244 -11.52 -7.13 -14.99
N GLU A 245 -12.75 -7.55 -15.25
CA GLU A 245 -13.33 -8.74 -14.59
C GLU A 245 -12.64 -10.03 -15.03
N LEU A 246 -12.38 -10.16 -16.33
CA LEU A 246 -11.68 -11.32 -16.90
C LEU A 246 -10.27 -11.49 -16.33
N ILE A 247 -9.59 -10.37 -16.06
CA ILE A 247 -8.20 -10.36 -15.55
C ILE A 247 -8.17 -10.48 -14.01
N VAL A 248 -8.94 -9.65 -13.32
CA VAL A 248 -8.87 -9.52 -11.85
C VAL A 248 -9.44 -10.75 -11.15
N GLY A 249 -10.53 -11.34 -11.66
CA GLY A 249 -11.20 -12.48 -11.01
C GLY A 249 -10.26 -13.66 -10.72
N PRO A 250 -9.54 -14.19 -11.73
CA PRO A 250 -8.59 -15.28 -11.53
C PRO A 250 -7.45 -14.93 -10.55
N ILE A 251 -6.93 -13.71 -10.61
CA ILE A 251 -5.85 -13.26 -9.71
C ILE A 251 -6.38 -13.16 -8.27
N LEU A 252 -7.56 -12.58 -8.07
CA LEU A 252 -8.18 -12.42 -6.76
C LEU A 252 -8.44 -13.78 -6.10
N ASN A 253 -8.94 -14.74 -6.87
CA ASN A 253 -9.17 -16.11 -6.40
C ASN A 253 -7.87 -16.80 -5.99
N ALA A 254 -6.82 -16.71 -6.82
CA ALA A 254 -5.54 -17.38 -6.53
C ALA A 254 -4.78 -16.75 -5.35
N THR A 255 -5.00 -15.47 -5.08
CA THR A 255 -4.37 -14.75 -3.97
C THR A 255 -5.21 -14.79 -2.68
N ASN A 256 -6.45 -15.29 -2.76
CA ASN A 256 -7.45 -15.19 -1.68
C ASN A 256 -7.53 -13.75 -1.13
N GLY A 257 -7.48 -12.77 -2.03
CA GLY A 257 -7.60 -11.35 -1.67
C GLY A 257 -9.04 -10.93 -1.47
N VAL A 258 -9.23 -9.78 -0.82
CA VAL A 258 -10.56 -9.22 -0.52
C VAL A 258 -11.09 -8.36 -1.67
N GLU A 259 -10.22 -7.55 -2.28
CA GLU A 259 -10.58 -6.63 -3.34
C GLU A 259 -9.50 -6.59 -4.41
N GLY A 260 -9.91 -6.56 -5.68
CA GLY A 260 -9.00 -6.39 -6.81
C GLY A 260 -9.30 -5.12 -7.59
N ILE A 261 -8.27 -4.30 -7.82
CA ILE A 261 -8.37 -3.01 -8.50
C ILE A 261 -7.57 -3.05 -9.80
N PHE A 262 -8.22 -2.74 -10.91
CA PHE A 262 -7.59 -2.67 -12.22
C PHE A 262 -7.14 -1.25 -12.56
N HIS A 263 -5.84 -1.07 -12.82
CA HIS A 263 -5.24 0.20 -13.25
C HIS A 263 -4.74 0.08 -14.69
N GLY A 264 -5.48 0.59 -15.67
CA GLY A 264 -5.07 0.61 -17.08
C GLY A 264 -4.28 1.87 -17.48
N ALA A 265 -3.34 1.73 -18.43
CA ALA A 265 -2.65 2.86 -19.08
C ALA A 265 -3.57 3.59 -20.08
N GLY A 266 -4.57 4.29 -19.54
CA GLY A 266 -5.66 4.89 -20.30
C GLY A 266 -6.78 3.90 -20.62
N ARG A 267 -7.75 4.36 -21.39
CA ARG A 267 -9.00 3.64 -21.65
C ARG A 267 -9.40 3.72 -23.13
N GLU A 268 -9.86 2.62 -23.67
CA GLU A 268 -10.50 2.50 -24.99
C GLU A 268 -12.03 2.45 -24.88
N ASP A 269 -12.69 2.80 -25.99
CA ASP A 269 -14.15 2.68 -26.10
C ASP A 269 -14.58 1.21 -26.24
N VAL A 270 -15.85 0.95 -25.93
CA VAL A 270 -16.45 -0.40 -25.96
C VAL A 270 -16.33 -1.05 -27.35
N ASP A 271 -16.48 -0.23 -28.39
CA ASP A 271 -16.40 -0.63 -29.78
C ASP A 271 -14.97 -0.63 -30.34
N THR A 272 -13.94 -0.35 -29.56
CA THR A 272 -12.54 -0.25 -30.02
C THR A 272 -11.74 -1.49 -29.64
N LEU A 273 -10.95 -2.03 -30.57
CA LEU A 273 -10.04 -3.15 -30.32
C LEU A 273 -8.69 -2.66 -29.75
N THR A 274 -7.97 -3.55 -29.08
CA THR A 274 -6.59 -3.30 -28.64
C THR A 274 -5.74 -4.48 -29.07
N LEU A 275 -4.87 -4.27 -30.04
CA LEU A 275 -4.09 -5.30 -30.74
C LEU A 275 -2.59 -5.04 -30.54
N GLY A 276 -1.76 -5.62 -31.42
CA GLY A 276 -0.31 -5.44 -31.44
C GLY A 276 0.33 -5.76 -30.09
N ASN A 277 1.05 -4.80 -29.51
CA ASN A 277 1.70 -5.02 -28.20
C ASN A 277 0.73 -4.97 -27.01
N GLY A 278 -0.56 -4.74 -27.22
CA GLY A 278 -1.56 -4.65 -26.16
C GLY A 278 -1.46 -3.36 -25.35
N ARG A 279 -2.42 -3.14 -24.43
CA ARG A 279 -2.39 -2.05 -23.47
C ARG A 279 -1.80 -2.52 -22.14
N PRO A 280 -0.86 -1.76 -21.54
CA PRO A 280 -0.34 -2.08 -20.23
C PRO A 280 -1.34 -1.78 -19.10
N PHE A 281 -1.27 -2.60 -18.06
CA PHE A 281 -2.10 -2.51 -16.88
C PHE A 281 -1.35 -2.99 -15.63
N ILE A 282 -1.86 -2.60 -14.47
CA ILE A 282 -1.48 -3.15 -13.18
C ILE A 282 -2.76 -3.58 -12.45
N VAL A 283 -2.78 -4.80 -11.92
CA VAL A 283 -3.79 -5.26 -10.96
C VAL A 283 -3.23 -5.11 -9.56
N GLU A 284 -3.97 -4.41 -8.69
CA GLU A 284 -3.70 -4.32 -7.25
C GLU A 284 -4.66 -5.24 -6.51
N ILE A 285 -4.15 -6.18 -5.72
CA ILE A 285 -4.94 -7.01 -4.83
C ILE A 285 -4.78 -6.52 -3.40
N LYS A 286 -5.90 -6.18 -2.78
CA LYS A 286 -6.01 -5.82 -1.36
C LYS A 286 -6.19 -7.06 -0.51
N ASP A 287 -5.61 -6.98 0.68
CA ASP A 287 -5.69 -7.97 1.72
C ASP A 287 -5.45 -9.43 1.29
N PRO A 288 -4.34 -9.72 0.56
CA PRO A 288 -4.09 -11.06 0.06
C PRO A 288 -3.65 -12.00 1.18
N LYS A 289 -4.26 -13.19 1.24
CA LYS A 289 -3.81 -14.30 2.09
C LYS A 289 -2.67 -15.07 1.45
N ARG A 290 -2.68 -15.25 0.13
CA ARG A 290 -1.63 -15.89 -0.65
C ARG A 290 -0.89 -14.86 -1.50
N ARG A 291 0.44 -14.89 -1.47
CA ARG A 291 1.25 -13.92 -2.23
C ARG A 291 2.27 -14.51 -3.19
N ASN A 292 2.66 -15.75 -2.94
CA ASN A 292 3.54 -16.48 -3.83
C ASN A 292 2.67 -17.14 -4.90
N VAL A 293 2.36 -16.40 -5.96
CA VAL A 293 1.56 -16.88 -7.09
C VAL A 293 2.42 -17.03 -8.34
N ASP A 294 2.20 -18.12 -9.08
CA ASP A 294 2.85 -18.34 -10.37
C ASP A 294 2.16 -17.51 -11.46
N LEU A 295 2.88 -16.53 -12.01
CA LEU A 295 2.38 -15.65 -13.05
C LEU A 295 2.08 -16.38 -14.36
N ALA A 296 2.82 -17.44 -14.70
CA ALA A 296 2.57 -18.20 -15.92
C ALA A 296 1.28 -19.02 -15.82
N TYR A 297 1.04 -19.64 -14.66
CA TYR A 297 -0.22 -20.32 -14.38
C TYR A 297 -1.40 -19.33 -14.39
N LEU A 298 -1.26 -18.18 -13.74
CA LEU A 298 -2.28 -17.14 -13.73
C LEU A 298 -2.59 -16.60 -15.13
N GLU A 299 -1.56 -16.32 -15.93
CA GLU A 299 -1.70 -15.89 -17.31
C GLU A 299 -2.53 -16.88 -18.12
N LYS A 300 -2.20 -18.17 -18.03
CA LYS A 300 -2.95 -19.24 -18.69
C LYS A 300 -4.41 -19.27 -18.23
N ALA A 301 -4.65 -19.26 -16.91
CA ALA A 301 -6.00 -19.28 -16.36
C ALA A 301 -6.84 -18.07 -16.82
N ILE A 302 -6.24 -16.88 -16.91
CA ILE A 302 -6.92 -15.68 -17.43
C ILE A 302 -7.29 -15.86 -18.91
N ASN A 303 -6.34 -16.31 -19.74
CA ASN A 303 -6.56 -16.50 -21.17
C ASN A 303 -7.60 -17.58 -21.48
N ASP A 304 -7.57 -18.70 -20.75
CA ASP A 304 -8.55 -19.78 -20.88
C ASP A 304 -9.95 -19.29 -20.49
N ASN A 305 -10.07 -18.57 -19.36
CA ASN A 305 -11.33 -17.99 -18.90
C ASN A 305 -11.87 -16.89 -19.83
N ALA A 306 -10.99 -16.17 -20.51
CA ALA A 306 -11.35 -15.12 -21.44
C ALA A 306 -12.00 -15.66 -22.73
N LYS A 307 -11.88 -16.95 -23.04
CA LYS A 307 -12.48 -17.60 -24.23
C LYS A 307 -12.24 -16.81 -25.52
N GLY A 308 -11.03 -16.28 -25.69
CA GLY A 308 -10.62 -15.51 -26.88
C GLY A 308 -11.12 -14.06 -26.93
N MET A 309 -11.83 -13.55 -25.92
CA MET A 309 -12.24 -12.13 -25.87
C MET A 309 -11.05 -11.19 -25.65
N ILE A 310 -10.09 -11.64 -24.84
CA ILE A 310 -8.83 -10.95 -24.55
C ILE A 310 -7.68 -11.95 -24.58
N GLU A 311 -6.47 -11.43 -24.80
CA GLU A 311 -5.21 -12.15 -24.61
C GLU A 311 -4.37 -11.33 -23.63
N VAL A 312 -3.80 -11.97 -22.62
CA VAL A 312 -3.07 -11.32 -21.52
C VAL A 312 -1.68 -11.92 -21.44
N LYS A 313 -0.72 -11.02 -21.19
CA LYS A 313 0.63 -11.36 -20.77
C LYS A 313 0.88 -10.78 -19.39
N LEU A 314 1.14 -11.62 -18.40
CA LEU A 314 1.61 -11.19 -17.07
C LEU A 314 3.13 -11.19 -17.10
N ILE A 315 3.74 -10.07 -16.73
CA ILE A 315 5.17 -9.85 -16.96
C ILE A 315 5.95 -9.95 -15.65
N ARG A 316 5.47 -9.27 -14.59
CA ARG A 316 6.16 -9.23 -13.29
C ARG A 316 5.26 -8.68 -12.19
N PHE A 317 5.69 -8.88 -10.95
CA PHE A 317 5.20 -8.07 -9.83
C PHE A 317 5.58 -6.59 -10.00
N SER A 318 4.81 -5.72 -9.38
CA SER A 318 4.92 -4.26 -9.47
C SER A 318 4.70 -3.64 -8.10
N ASN A 319 4.44 -2.33 -8.04
CA ASN A 319 4.21 -1.61 -6.80
C ASN A 319 3.35 -0.36 -7.01
N ARG A 320 2.94 0.26 -5.89
CA ARG A 320 2.13 1.50 -5.90
C ARG A 320 2.81 2.68 -6.61
N LYS A 321 4.15 2.77 -6.63
CA LYS A 321 4.87 3.84 -7.34
C LYS A 321 4.69 3.68 -8.85
N GLU A 322 4.78 2.47 -9.37
CA GLU A 322 4.53 2.16 -10.78
C GLU A 322 3.07 2.43 -11.19
N VAL A 323 2.08 2.19 -10.33
CA VAL A 323 0.68 2.58 -10.61
C VAL A 323 0.57 4.08 -10.87
N ARG A 324 1.27 4.92 -10.07
CA ARG A 324 1.30 6.37 -10.28
C ARG A 324 1.98 6.72 -11.60
N LYS A 325 3.14 6.11 -11.88
CA LYS A 325 3.86 6.30 -13.15
C LYS A 325 2.99 5.95 -14.35
N LEU A 326 2.33 4.78 -14.34
CA LEU A 326 1.45 4.31 -15.41
C LEU A 326 0.33 5.32 -15.73
N LYS A 327 -0.27 5.92 -14.69
CA LYS A 327 -1.34 6.92 -14.84
C LYS A 327 -0.81 8.23 -15.42
N THR A 328 0.34 8.70 -14.95
CA THR A 328 0.93 9.96 -15.42
C THR A 328 1.48 9.84 -16.84
N SER A 329 2.25 8.78 -17.14
CA SER A 329 2.88 8.60 -18.45
C SER A 329 1.87 8.33 -19.56
N SER A 330 0.72 7.69 -19.27
CA SER A 330 -0.31 7.42 -20.27
C SER A 330 -0.88 8.68 -20.96
N ALA A 331 -0.76 9.86 -20.35
CA ALA A 331 -1.22 11.11 -20.94
C ALA A 331 -0.23 11.69 -21.98
N PHE A 332 1.00 11.18 -22.00
CA PHE A 332 2.08 11.66 -22.86
C PHE A 332 2.63 10.58 -23.78
N SER A 333 2.46 9.30 -23.41
CA SER A 333 2.85 8.12 -24.19
C SER A 333 2.37 8.20 -25.63
N LYS A 334 3.22 7.81 -26.57
CA LYS A 334 2.86 7.64 -27.98
C LYS A 334 1.92 6.45 -28.14
N LYS A 335 0.90 6.61 -28.98
CA LYS A 335 -0.07 5.58 -29.31
C LYS A 335 -0.25 5.53 -30.82
N VAL A 336 -0.33 4.32 -31.35
CA VAL A 336 -0.62 4.09 -32.77
C VAL A 336 -2.01 3.49 -32.87
N TYR A 337 -2.85 4.11 -33.68
CA TYR A 337 -4.20 3.64 -33.98
C TYR A 337 -4.29 3.27 -35.45
N GLN A 338 -5.15 2.31 -35.76
CA GLN A 338 -5.62 2.04 -37.11
C GLN A 338 -7.12 2.30 -37.14
N ALA A 339 -7.55 3.16 -38.06
CA ALA A 339 -8.95 3.52 -38.25
C ALA A 339 -9.42 3.14 -39.65
N LEU A 340 -10.60 2.54 -39.76
CA LEU A 340 -11.35 2.48 -41.02
C LEU A 340 -12.25 3.72 -41.07
N ILE A 341 -12.13 4.50 -42.12
CA ILE A 341 -12.78 5.80 -42.26
C ILE A 341 -13.65 5.76 -43.52
N GLU A 342 -14.88 6.26 -43.39
CA GLU A 342 -15.83 6.45 -44.49
C GLU A 342 -16.12 7.95 -44.64
N VAL A 343 -16.21 8.42 -45.88
CA VAL A 343 -16.54 9.80 -46.22
C VAL A 343 -17.81 9.90 -47.07
N ASP A 344 -18.42 11.08 -47.12
CA ASP A 344 -19.67 11.37 -47.85
C ASP A 344 -19.48 11.80 -49.32
N GLY A 345 -18.26 11.66 -49.87
CA GLY A 345 -17.92 11.97 -51.26
C GLY A 345 -16.85 11.03 -51.83
N GLU A 346 -16.36 11.31 -53.03
CA GLU A 346 -15.32 10.50 -53.68
C GLU A 346 -13.91 10.89 -53.22
N LEU A 347 -13.06 9.89 -53.02
CA LEU A 347 -11.66 10.03 -52.65
C LEU A 347 -10.76 9.69 -53.83
N ASP A 348 -9.70 10.49 -53.99
CA ASP A 348 -8.55 10.16 -54.81
C ASP A 348 -7.29 10.02 -53.95
N GLU A 349 -6.25 9.38 -54.49
CA GLU A 349 -4.97 9.22 -53.78
C GLU A 349 -4.32 10.57 -53.44
N ASN A 350 -4.55 11.61 -54.24
CA ASN A 350 -3.99 12.94 -53.99
C ASN A 350 -4.58 13.58 -52.73
N SER A 351 -5.88 13.41 -52.49
CA SER A 351 -6.54 13.89 -51.26
C SER A 351 -5.97 13.20 -50.01
N LEU A 352 -5.66 11.91 -50.12
CA LEU A 352 -5.03 11.15 -49.06
C LEU A 352 -3.57 11.58 -48.80
N LYS A 353 -2.78 11.82 -49.85
CA LYS A 353 -1.42 12.38 -49.72
C LYS A 353 -1.41 13.73 -49.02
N LYS A 354 -2.33 14.64 -49.38
CA LYS A 354 -2.51 15.92 -48.67
C LYS A 354 -2.79 15.73 -47.18
N LEU A 355 -3.58 14.71 -46.83
CA LEU A 355 -3.88 14.39 -45.44
C LEU A 355 -2.62 13.93 -44.69
N GLU A 356 -1.81 13.04 -45.28
CA GLU A 356 -0.55 12.57 -44.69
C GLU A 356 0.46 13.71 -44.48
N GLU A 357 0.65 14.55 -45.50
CA GLU A 357 1.56 15.71 -45.45
C GLU A 357 1.13 16.72 -44.38
N TYR A 358 -0.17 17.01 -44.31
CA TYR A 358 -0.71 17.96 -43.35
C TYR A 358 -0.59 17.47 -41.91
N PHE A 359 -0.90 16.19 -41.65
CA PHE A 359 -0.88 15.60 -40.31
C PHE A 359 0.49 15.00 -39.95
N SER A 360 1.57 15.70 -40.27
CA SER A 360 2.94 15.36 -39.89
C SER A 360 3.45 16.28 -38.79
N ASN A 361 3.64 15.72 -37.59
CA ASN A 361 4.20 16.40 -36.42
C ASN A 361 3.46 17.69 -35.98
N ILE A 362 2.13 17.73 -36.09
CA ILE A 362 1.30 18.90 -35.80
C ILE A 362 0.58 18.83 -34.45
N GLU A 363 0.17 20.00 -33.94
CA GLU A 363 -0.69 20.12 -32.76
C GLU A 363 -2.17 20.18 -33.13
N ILE A 364 -2.98 19.48 -32.34
CA ILE A 364 -4.44 19.42 -32.45
C ILE A 364 -5.04 20.01 -31.18
N ARG A 365 -5.96 20.96 -31.35
CA ARG A 365 -6.76 21.54 -30.27
C ARG A 365 -8.12 20.83 -30.24
N GLN A 366 -8.39 20.12 -29.15
CA GLN A 366 -9.63 19.36 -28.96
C GLN A 366 -10.37 19.84 -27.73
N TYR A 367 -11.59 20.34 -27.90
CA TYR A 367 -12.55 20.40 -26.81
C TYR A 367 -12.93 18.99 -26.36
N THR A 368 -13.43 18.86 -25.12
CA THR A 368 -14.02 17.60 -24.66
C THR A 368 -15.12 17.16 -25.63
N PRO A 369 -15.06 15.95 -26.21
CA PRO A 369 -16.02 15.51 -27.21
C PRO A 369 -17.47 15.53 -26.73
N LEU A 370 -18.41 15.85 -27.62
CA LEU A 370 -19.85 15.92 -27.27
C LEU A 370 -20.34 14.65 -26.59
N ARG A 371 -20.00 13.48 -27.13
CA ARG A 371 -20.42 12.15 -26.60
C ARG A 371 -19.92 11.86 -25.18
N VAL A 372 -18.95 12.62 -24.66
CA VAL A 372 -18.38 12.42 -23.32
C VAL A 372 -18.59 13.62 -22.39
N LEU A 373 -19.27 14.67 -22.83
CA LEU A 373 -19.50 15.87 -22.02
C LEU A 373 -20.26 15.59 -20.72
N HIS A 374 -21.26 14.71 -20.75
CA HIS A 374 -22.03 14.32 -19.56
C HIS A 374 -21.17 13.71 -18.42
N ARG A 375 -19.94 13.28 -18.73
CA ARG A 375 -19.02 12.62 -17.78
C ARG A 375 -17.70 13.36 -17.60
N ARG A 376 -17.44 14.45 -18.34
CA ARG A 376 -16.14 15.14 -18.33
C ARG A 376 -16.34 16.65 -18.46
N ALA A 377 -15.58 17.41 -17.67
CA ALA A 377 -15.51 18.86 -17.80
C ALA A 377 -15.20 19.28 -19.24
N ASN A 378 -15.93 20.27 -19.73
CA ASN A 378 -15.72 20.84 -21.05
C ASN A 378 -14.44 21.69 -21.04
N LYS A 379 -13.37 21.21 -21.69
CA LYS A 379 -12.09 21.93 -21.76
C LYS A 379 -11.34 21.63 -23.05
N ILE A 380 -10.53 22.58 -23.50
CA ILE A 380 -9.60 22.40 -24.61
C ILE A 380 -8.38 21.63 -24.12
N ARG A 381 -7.91 20.69 -24.94
CA ARG A 381 -6.66 19.97 -24.77
C ARG A 381 -5.84 20.11 -26.05
N VAL A 382 -4.58 20.44 -25.90
CA VAL A 382 -3.61 20.44 -27.01
C VAL A 382 -2.89 19.11 -27.00
N LYS A 383 -2.88 18.41 -28.13
CA LYS A 383 -2.25 17.09 -28.30
C LYS A 383 -1.57 16.99 -29.65
N LYS A 384 -0.50 16.20 -29.73
CA LYS A 384 0.27 16.05 -30.96
C LYS A 384 -0.19 14.87 -31.80
N VAL A 385 -0.27 15.05 -33.11
CA VAL A 385 -0.24 13.97 -34.11
C VAL A 385 1.18 13.93 -34.67
N TYR A 386 1.84 12.80 -34.54
CA TYR A 386 3.22 12.63 -35.01
C TYR A 386 3.25 12.27 -36.48
N SER A 387 2.39 11.35 -36.91
CA SER A 387 2.29 10.94 -38.31
C SER A 387 0.92 10.35 -38.63
N VAL A 388 0.52 10.46 -39.90
CA VAL A 388 -0.62 9.75 -40.48
C VAL A 388 -0.14 9.07 -41.75
N LYS A 389 -0.51 7.80 -41.92
CA LYS A 389 -0.36 7.04 -43.18
C LYS A 389 -1.70 6.49 -43.59
N THR A 390 -1.99 6.48 -44.88
CA THR A 390 -3.28 6.15 -45.44
C THR A 390 -3.18 5.06 -46.51
N GLU A 391 -4.27 4.32 -46.67
CA GLU A 391 -4.42 3.27 -47.69
C GLU A 391 -5.86 3.35 -48.22
N LEU A 392 -6.01 3.68 -49.50
CA LEU A 392 -7.33 3.73 -50.16
C LEU A 392 -7.91 2.31 -50.23
N ILE A 393 -9.16 2.14 -49.85
CA ILE A 393 -9.87 0.85 -49.92
C ILE A 393 -10.84 0.85 -51.10
N ASP A 394 -11.62 1.92 -51.22
CA ASP A 394 -12.55 2.15 -52.32
C ASP A 394 -12.80 3.67 -52.47
N SER A 395 -13.72 4.07 -53.35
CA SER A 395 -13.98 5.49 -53.63
C SER A 395 -14.48 6.29 -52.42
N ARG A 396 -14.92 5.65 -51.33
CA ARG A 396 -15.46 6.34 -50.13
C ARG A 396 -14.81 5.91 -48.82
N ARG A 397 -13.89 4.92 -48.86
CA ARG A 397 -13.27 4.37 -47.66
C ARG A 397 -11.76 4.29 -47.79
N PHE A 398 -11.10 4.57 -46.68
CA PHE A 398 -9.66 4.41 -46.54
C PHE A 398 -9.32 3.97 -45.12
N LYS A 399 -8.17 3.32 -44.97
CA LYS A 399 -7.56 3.06 -43.66
C LYS A 399 -6.58 4.17 -43.34
N ALA A 400 -6.52 4.56 -42.07
CA ALA A 400 -5.51 5.49 -41.56
C ALA A 400 -4.78 4.88 -40.37
N THR A 401 -3.45 4.83 -40.45
CA THR A 401 -2.56 4.56 -39.32
C THR A 401 -2.12 5.89 -38.73
N ILE A 402 -2.51 6.16 -37.49
CA ILE A 402 -2.36 7.46 -36.83
C ILE A 402 -1.47 7.28 -35.60
N GLU A 403 -0.27 7.84 -35.64
CA GLU A 403 0.63 7.92 -34.49
C GLU A 403 0.40 9.26 -33.77
N CYS A 404 0.01 9.22 -32.50
CA CYS A 404 -0.35 10.42 -31.76
C CYS A 404 -0.02 10.34 -30.28
N GLN A 405 -0.08 11.49 -29.62
CA GLN A 405 0.15 11.63 -28.19
C GLN A 405 -1.05 11.08 -27.38
N GLY A 406 -0.76 10.50 -26.22
CA GLY A 406 -1.75 10.02 -25.28
C GLY A 406 -2.84 11.05 -24.95
N GLY A 407 -4.10 10.59 -24.96
CA GLY A 407 -5.25 11.43 -24.64
C GLY A 407 -5.82 12.24 -25.81
N LEU A 408 -5.27 12.10 -27.02
CA LEU A 408 -5.92 12.56 -28.24
C LEU A 408 -7.17 11.71 -28.54
N TYR A 409 -8.28 12.37 -28.84
CA TYR A 409 -9.53 11.73 -29.22
C TYR A 409 -9.57 11.48 -30.73
N VAL A 410 -9.24 10.26 -31.15
CA VAL A 410 -9.01 9.92 -32.57
C VAL A 410 -10.29 9.99 -33.41
N LYS A 411 -11.44 9.56 -32.87
CA LYS A 411 -12.74 9.65 -33.59
C LYS A 411 -13.10 11.11 -33.90
N GLU A 412 -12.76 12.01 -32.99
CA GLU A 412 -12.98 13.44 -33.13
C GLU A 412 -11.89 14.16 -33.96
N LEU A 413 -10.66 13.64 -34.01
CA LEU A 413 -9.67 14.04 -35.01
C LEU A 413 -10.15 13.75 -36.43
N ILE A 414 -10.84 12.62 -36.62
CA ILE A 414 -11.40 12.23 -37.92
C ILE A 414 -12.61 13.11 -38.25
N SER A 415 -13.61 13.17 -37.38
CA SER A 415 -14.89 13.82 -37.69
C SER A 415 -14.93 15.33 -37.50
N GLY A 416 -14.03 15.91 -36.70
CA GLY A 416 -14.04 17.31 -36.30
C GLY A 416 -15.00 17.66 -35.15
N ASP A 417 -15.93 16.76 -34.81
CA ASP A 417 -16.93 16.92 -33.73
C ASP A 417 -17.65 18.28 -33.77
N ASN A 418 -18.12 18.70 -34.96
CA ASN A 418 -18.74 20.01 -35.19
C ASN A 418 -17.82 21.18 -34.81
N ASN A 419 -16.61 21.23 -35.40
CA ASN A 419 -15.58 22.25 -35.15
C ASN A 419 -15.02 22.29 -33.72
N ARG A 420 -15.23 21.23 -32.93
CA ARG A 420 -14.68 21.08 -31.57
C ARG A 420 -13.27 20.48 -31.57
N THR A 421 -12.84 19.90 -32.69
CA THR A 421 -11.46 19.46 -32.92
C THR A 421 -10.89 20.16 -34.14
N MET A 422 -9.74 20.81 -33.97
CA MET A 422 -9.11 21.63 -35.00
C MET A 422 -7.57 21.50 -34.94
N PRO A 423 -6.88 21.25 -36.07
CA PRO A 423 -7.42 20.79 -37.35
C PRO A 423 -8.00 19.35 -37.26
N ASN A 424 -8.75 18.91 -38.29
CA ASN A 424 -9.37 17.58 -38.36
C ASN A 424 -9.41 17.03 -39.81
N PHE A 425 -9.65 15.73 -39.97
CA PHE A 425 -9.59 15.10 -41.30
C PHE A 425 -10.70 15.59 -42.22
N SER A 426 -11.94 15.73 -41.71
CA SER A 426 -13.07 16.21 -42.52
C SER A 426 -12.78 17.55 -43.19
N GLN A 427 -12.14 18.47 -42.47
CA GLN A 427 -11.78 19.78 -42.99
C GLN A 427 -10.71 19.71 -44.08
N ILE A 428 -9.67 18.88 -43.91
CA ILE A 428 -8.58 18.78 -44.89
C ILE A 428 -9.05 18.07 -46.16
N LEU A 429 -9.93 17.08 -46.02
CA LEU A 429 -10.53 16.38 -47.16
C LEU A 429 -11.69 17.16 -47.82
N GLN A 430 -12.21 18.20 -47.17
CA GLN A 430 -13.44 18.90 -47.57
C GLN A 430 -14.66 17.97 -47.71
N LEU A 431 -14.68 16.89 -46.92
CA LEU A 431 -15.70 15.86 -46.90
C LEU A 431 -16.04 15.50 -45.44
N LYS A 432 -17.24 15.04 -45.14
CA LYS A 432 -17.57 14.56 -43.78
C LYS A 432 -16.98 13.17 -43.60
N ALA A 433 -15.94 13.07 -42.77
CA ALA A 433 -15.32 11.82 -42.41
C ALA A 433 -15.93 11.22 -41.13
N LYS A 434 -16.15 9.91 -41.13
CA LYS A 434 -16.64 9.13 -39.99
C LYS A 434 -15.72 7.95 -39.73
N CYS A 435 -15.32 7.77 -38.47
CA CYS A 435 -14.64 6.57 -38.03
C CYS A 435 -15.64 5.41 -37.95
N VAL A 436 -15.51 4.43 -38.83
CA VAL A 436 -16.33 3.21 -38.85
C VAL A 436 -15.79 2.22 -37.82
N GLU A 437 -14.47 2.01 -37.85
CA GLU A 437 -13.78 1.13 -36.93
C GLU A 437 -12.51 1.78 -36.38
N LEU A 438 -12.18 1.44 -35.15
CA LEU A 438 -10.94 1.87 -34.50
C LEU A 438 -10.28 0.69 -33.78
N SER A 439 -8.97 0.60 -33.94
CA SER A 439 -8.12 -0.37 -33.26
C SER A 439 -6.86 0.34 -32.74
N ILE A 440 -6.45 0.03 -31.52
CA ILE A 440 -5.14 0.43 -31.01
C ILE A 440 -4.13 -0.63 -31.43
N ILE A 441 -3.05 -0.23 -32.08
CA ILE A 441 -2.01 -1.14 -32.57
C ILE A 441 -0.78 -1.11 -31.65
N PHE A 442 -0.48 0.05 -31.08
CA PHE A 442 0.68 0.21 -30.22
C PHE A 442 0.42 1.19 -29.09
N VAL A 443 0.93 0.86 -27.90
CA VAL A 443 1.01 1.77 -26.75
C VAL A 443 2.45 1.77 -26.26
N SER A 444 3.11 2.91 -26.37
CA SER A 444 4.47 3.09 -25.87
C SER A 444 4.48 3.15 -24.34
N GLU A 445 5.62 2.79 -23.76
CA GLU A 445 5.91 2.99 -22.36
C GLU A 445 7.20 3.82 -22.27
N GLU A 446 7.09 5.02 -21.71
CA GLU A 446 8.26 5.70 -21.16
C GLU A 446 8.31 5.25 -19.69
N ILE A 447 9.30 4.42 -19.33
CA ILE A 447 9.51 3.90 -17.96
C ILE A 447 10.30 4.90 -17.12
#